data_AF-A0A9P6D8P6-F1
#
_entry.id   AF-A0A9P6D8P6-F1
#
_cell.length_a   1.000
_cell.length_b   1.000
_cell.length_c   1.000
_cell.angle_alpha   90.00
_cell.angle_beta   90.00
_cell.angle_gamma   90.00
#
_symmetry.space_group_name_H-M   'P 1'
#
loop_
_entity.id
_entity.type
_entity.pdbx_description
1 polymer ?
#
loop_
_entity_poly.entity_id
_entity_poly.type
_entity_poly.pdbx_seq_one_letter_code
_entity_poly.pdbx_strand_id
1 'polypeptide(L)'
;MLYHSERLYNYYSALQKLTDNSGTRRLPSRYKEFVRMKLEYAHLKSLKRAGRIHDPSGVSGTKCGELTVVCPACPDPEVNLLRDWESAPSERCFLYTLFITLDACFQLKRRMVSSVEKDPSLGIDLGYFVEVEPFRQYLLSVTDQKEMSTCSSLAALDYANSKFSHGYATTGVCLGVCARQEFIQPNSAANLQVRERYANMDYTFASLMRHHGRNLSVVVSYDIVCQWSKSLLQRVKTLPPLVRLDLVSTMVRFAVLKLHIHSHTKHFQHNYSLYYLPGVGCTDGKGIEWPWVNIVMGPGAHTETLNDHWGHWNWQKTVGLGEPYASYETSA
;
A
#
# COMPACT_ATOMS: atom_id res chain seq x y z
N MET A 1 17.89 13.15 -1.99
CA MET A 1 18.28 12.85 -0.60
C MET A 1 18.82 11.42 -0.64
N LEU A 2 20.13 11.24 -0.49
CA LEU A 2 20.81 9.97 -0.77
C LEU A 2 20.37 8.86 0.20
N TYR A 3 20.06 7.71 -0.38
CA TYR A 3 19.58 6.50 0.27
C TYR A 3 20.71 5.75 0.99
N HIS A 4 20.84 6.00 2.29
CA HIS A 4 21.29 4.98 3.24
C HIS A 4 20.29 4.96 4.38
N SER A 5 19.91 3.76 4.82
CA SER A 5 19.10 3.54 6.01
C SER A 5 19.92 3.88 7.26
N GLU A 6 20.34 5.14 7.38
CA GLU A 6 20.74 5.66 8.67
C GLU A 6 19.47 5.66 9.53
N ARG A 7 19.42 4.71 10.46
CA ARG A 7 18.49 4.75 11.59
C ARG A 7 18.53 6.20 12.11
N LEU A 8 17.39 6.85 12.35
CA LEU A 8 17.33 8.24 12.89
C LEU A 8 18.34 8.47 14.03
N TYR A 9 18.61 7.42 14.81
CA TYR A 9 19.64 7.37 15.83
C TYR A 9 21.08 7.65 15.32
N ASN A 10 21.48 7.10 14.17
CA ASN A 10 22.79 7.33 13.55
C ASN A 10 22.92 8.78 13.10
N TYR A 11 21.91 9.31 12.42
CA TYR A 11 21.89 10.73 12.01
C TYR A 11 21.98 11.65 13.24
N TYR A 12 21.18 11.36 14.27
CA TYR A 12 21.26 12.09 15.54
C TYR A 12 22.64 11.95 16.20
N SER A 13 23.23 10.75 16.19
CA SER A 13 24.57 10.50 16.73
C SER A 13 25.64 11.25 15.94
N ALA A 14 25.49 11.39 14.62
CA ALA A 14 26.37 12.19 13.78
C ALA A 14 26.28 13.67 14.18
N LEU A 15 25.07 14.21 14.39
CA LEU A 15 24.90 15.58 14.91
C LEU A 15 25.56 15.77 16.28
N GLN A 16 25.45 14.80 17.18
CA GLN A 16 26.13 14.84 18.48
C GLN A 16 27.65 14.88 18.30
N LYS A 17 28.21 14.01 17.45
CA LYS A 17 29.65 13.97 17.15
C LYS A 17 30.17 15.23 16.45
N LEU A 18 29.35 15.86 15.61
CA LEU A 18 29.68 17.16 15.00
C LEU A 18 29.70 18.29 16.05
N THR A 19 28.91 18.16 17.12
CA THR A 19 28.86 19.13 18.22
C THR A 19 30.03 18.95 19.19
N ASP A 20 30.33 17.70 19.56
CA ASP A 20 31.50 17.32 20.35
C ASP A 20 31.97 15.93 19.93
N ASN A 21 33.08 15.88 19.18
CA ASN A 21 33.68 14.62 18.74
C ASN A 21 34.59 13.98 19.81
N SER A 22 34.95 14.72 20.86
CA SER A 22 35.87 14.27 21.90
C SER A 22 35.19 13.41 22.97
N GLY A 23 33.86 13.52 23.10
CA GLY A 23 33.08 12.87 24.15
C GLY A 23 33.38 13.40 25.56
N THR A 24 34.16 14.49 25.68
CA THR A 24 34.55 15.07 26.97
C THR A 24 33.44 15.87 27.60
N ARG A 25 32.45 16.33 26.81
CA ARG A 25 31.27 17.05 27.32
C ARG A 25 30.09 16.09 27.44
N ARG A 26 29.50 16.01 28.63
CA ARG A 26 28.24 15.28 28.84
C ARG A 26 27.06 16.11 28.33
N LEU A 27 26.71 15.95 27.05
CA LEU A 27 25.52 16.58 26.48
C LEU A 27 24.26 15.76 26.81
N PRO A 28 23.15 16.39 27.24
CA PRO A 28 21.89 15.68 27.42
C PRO A 28 21.37 15.17 26.07
N SER A 29 20.88 13.93 26.04
CA SER A 29 20.26 13.38 24.83
C SER A 29 18.93 14.09 24.54
N ARG A 30 18.82 14.61 23.32
CA ARG A 30 17.62 15.23 22.72
C ARG A 30 17.03 14.38 21.61
N TYR A 31 17.33 13.08 21.62
CA TYR A 31 16.90 12.17 20.56
C TYR A 31 15.37 12.09 20.44
N LYS A 32 14.65 12.11 21.57
CA LYS A 32 13.17 12.04 21.57
C LYS A 32 12.56 13.30 20.95
N GLU A 33 13.09 14.46 21.30
CA GLU A 33 12.71 15.74 20.73
C GLU A 33 13.03 15.80 19.24
N PHE A 34 14.20 15.31 18.83
CA PHE A 34 14.58 15.19 17.43
C PHE A 34 13.62 14.31 16.62
N VAL A 35 13.24 13.14 17.15
CA VAL A 35 12.25 12.26 16.51
C VAL A 35 10.91 12.97 16.37
N ARG A 36 10.42 13.63 17.43
CA ARG A 36 9.16 14.40 17.39
C ARG A 36 9.21 15.50 16.33
N MET A 37 10.26 16.31 16.31
CA MET A 37 10.46 17.36 15.30
C MET A 37 10.47 16.80 13.88
N LYS A 38 11.11 15.65 13.65
CA LYS A 38 11.10 14.98 12.33
C LYS A 38 9.69 14.59 11.92
N LEU A 39 8.90 14.02 12.84
CA LEU A 39 7.52 13.59 12.56
C LEU A 39 6.63 14.80 12.25
N GLU A 40 6.69 15.84 13.07
CA GLU A 40 5.97 17.11 12.84
C GLU A 40 6.36 17.74 11.49
N TYR A 41 7.67 17.79 11.19
CA TYR A 41 8.16 18.30 9.91
C TYR A 41 7.65 17.48 8.72
N ALA A 42 7.70 16.14 8.81
CA ALA A 42 7.22 15.26 7.75
C ALA A 42 5.71 15.46 7.50
N HIS A 43 4.92 15.55 8.57
CA HIS A 43 3.47 15.81 8.47
C HIS A 43 3.16 17.20 7.89
N LEU A 44 3.87 18.25 8.32
CA LEU A 44 3.72 19.58 7.72
C LEU A 44 4.11 19.60 6.23
N LYS A 45 5.10 18.79 5.83
CA LYS A 45 5.48 18.65 4.43
C LYS A 45 4.42 17.92 3.61
N SER A 46 3.80 16.87 4.13
CA SER A 46 2.71 16.18 3.42
C SER A 46 1.50 17.11 3.24
N LEU A 47 1.09 17.83 4.29
CA LEU A 47 0.05 18.86 4.21
C LEU A 47 0.35 19.94 3.18
N LYS A 48 1.60 20.46 3.17
CA LYS A 48 2.03 21.47 2.19
C LYS A 48 1.98 20.91 0.76
N ARG A 49 2.49 19.69 0.54
CA ARG A 49 2.53 19.05 -0.79
C ARG A 49 1.12 18.78 -1.32
N ALA A 50 0.19 18.41 -0.46
CA ALA A 50 -1.22 18.21 -0.79
C ALA A 50 -2.01 19.54 -0.86
N GLY A 51 -1.37 20.70 -0.68
CA GLY A 51 -2.02 22.01 -0.81
C GLY A 51 -3.08 22.30 0.25
N ARG A 52 -3.11 21.59 1.38
CA ARG A 52 -4.21 21.65 2.37
C ARG A 52 -4.40 23.02 3.01
N ILE A 53 -3.39 23.90 2.98
CA ILE A 53 -3.50 25.28 3.47
C ILE A 53 -4.36 26.17 2.56
N HIS A 54 -4.55 25.78 1.29
CA HIS A 54 -5.37 26.49 0.33
C HIS A 54 -6.81 25.95 0.26
N ASP A 55 -7.09 24.83 0.94
CA ASP A 55 -8.45 24.29 1.06
C ASP A 55 -9.27 25.17 2.03
N PRO A 56 -10.49 25.60 1.68
CA PRO A 56 -11.35 26.39 2.57
C PRO A 56 -11.63 25.74 3.93
N SER A 57 -11.60 24.40 4.01
CA SER A 57 -11.75 23.63 5.24
C SER A 57 -10.45 23.52 6.07
N GLY A 58 -9.34 23.99 5.50
CA GLY A 58 -8.00 23.96 6.09
C GLY A 58 -7.47 22.55 6.33
N VAL A 59 -6.45 22.46 7.18
CA VAL A 59 -5.84 21.18 7.58
C VAL A 59 -6.86 20.25 8.24
N SER A 60 -7.77 20.78 9.06
CA SER A 60 -8.78 20.01 9.79
C SER A 60 -9.80 19.31 8.88
N GLY A 61 -10.00 19.79 7.65
CA GLY A 61 -10.89 19.16 6.68
C GLY A 61 -10.21 18.13 5.77
N THR A 62 -8.92 17.85 5.97
CA THR A 62 -8.19 16.83 5.20
C THR A 62 -8.83 15.46 5.44
N LYS A 63 -9.23 14.79 4.37
CA LYS A 63 -9.86 13.47 4.41
C LYS A 63 -8.84 12.36 4.25
N CYS A 64 -9.28 11.13 4.53
CA CYS A 64 -8.46 9.95 4.39
C CYS A 64 -7.97 9.79 2.93
N GLY A 65 -6.68 9.52 2.75
CA GLY A 65 -6.07 9.38 1.43
C GLY A 65 -5.64 10.68 0.74
N GLU A 66 -6.08 11.85 1.20
CA GLU A 66 -5.82 13.13 0.52
C GLU A 66 -4.37 13.62 0.61
N LEU A 67 -3.53 13.02 1.47
CA LEU A 67 -2.10 13.34 1.54
C LEU A 67 -1.22 12.46 0.66
N THR A 68 -1.82 11.62 -0.17
CA THR A 68 -1.08 10.77 -1.11
C THR A 68 -0.77 11.47 -2.42
N VAL A 69 0.33 11.06 -3.06
CA VAL A 69 0.59 11.43 -4.45
C VAL A 69 -0.16 10.45 -5.34
N VAL A 70 -1.24 10.91 -5.97
CA VAL A 70 -2.11 10.09 -6.82
C VAL A 70 -1.43 9.74 -8.13
N CYS A 71 -1.73 8.57 -8.68
CA CYS A 71 -1.24 8.14 -9.99
C CYS A 71 -1.93 8.96 -11.10
N PRO A 72 -1.23 9.83 -11.85
CA PRO A 72 -1.85 10.64 -12.91
C PRO A 72 -2.32 9.80 -14.12
N ALA A 73 -1.83 8.57 -14.26
CA ALA A 73 -2.16 7.67 -15.36
C ALA A 73 -3.24 6.63 -15.02
N CYS A 74 -3.66 6.52 -13.75
CA CYS A 74 -4.83 5.71 -13.42
C CYS A 74 -6.08 6.38 -14.03
N PRO A 75 -7.04 5.60 -14.54
CA PRO A 75 -8.27 6.16 -15.09
C PRO A 75 -9.09 6.86 -14.00
N ASP A 76 -9.38 8.14 -14.23
CA ASP A 76 -10.13 9.01 -13.32
C ASP A 76 -11.20 9.77 -14.13
N PRO A 77 -12.49 9.45 -13.93
CA PRO A 77 -13.60 10.09 -14.64
C PRO A 77 -13.64 11.62 -14.56
N GLU A 78 -13.08 12.21 -13.50
CA GLU A 78 -13.12 13.65 -13.25
C GLU A 78 -11.87 14.36 -13.78
N VAL A 79 -10.79 13.63 -14.08
CA VAL A 79 -9.49 14.21 -14.42
C VAL A 79 -9.05 13.88 -15.84
N ASN A 80 -9.04 12.60 -16.24
CA ASN A 80 -8.33 12.15 -17.44
C ASN A 80 -9.14 11.23 -18.38
N LEU A 81 -10.44 11.04 -18.13
CA LEU A 81 -11.31 10.29 -19.03
C LEU A 81 -12.20 11.22 -19.89
N LEU A 82 -12.56 10.73 -21.09
CA LEU A 82 -13.53 11.39 -21.97
C LEU A 82 -14.93 11.30 -21.39
N ARG A 83 -15.81 12.29 -21.59
CA ARG A 83 -17.16 12.31 -20.99
C ARG A 83 -18.03 11.10 -21.34
N ASP A 84 -17.80 10.50 -22.50
CA ASP A 84 -18.52 9.34 -23.04
C ASP A 84 -17.77 8.02 -22.84
N TRP A 85 -16.74 7.98 -21.98
CA TRP A 85 -15.92 6.79 -21.74
C TRP A 85 -16.73 5.53 -21.36
N GLU A 86 -17.85 5.71 -20.64
CA GLU A 86 -18.74 4.60 -20.23
C GLU A 86 -19.47 3.95 -21.42
N SER A 87 -19.66 4.70 -22.50
CA SER A 87 -20.30 4.22 -23.74
C SER A 87 -19.29 3.69 -24.75
N ALA A 88 -18.03 3.56 -24.35
CA ALA A 88 -17.00 3.05 -25.24
C ALA A 88 -17.32 1.62 -25.70
N PRO A 89 -17.02 1.29 -26.97
CA PRO A 89 -17.23 -0.05 -27.48
C PRO A 89 -16.35 -1.04 -26.71
N SER A 90 -16.80 -2.29 -26.61
CA SER A 90 -16.16 -3.32 -25.76
C SER A 90 -14.69 -3.54 -26.12
N GLU A 91 -14.34 -3.38 -27.39
CA GLU A 91 -12.98 -3.49 -27.90
C GLU A 91 -12.06 -2.35 -27.44
N ARG A 92 -12.60 -1.25 -26.90
CA ARG A 92 -11.85 -0.08 -26.40
C ARG A 92 -11.94 0.10 -24.88
N CYS A 93 -12.80 -0.64 -24.18
CA CYS A 93 -12.92 -0.56 -22.72
C CYS A 93 -11.58 -0.78 -21.98
N PHE A 94 -10.62 -1.46 -22.60
CA PHE A 94 -9.28 -1.66 -22.04
C PHE A 94 -8.49 -0.36 -21.83
N LEU A 95 -8.82 0.72 -22.54
CA LEU A 95 -8.20 2.04 -22.39
C LEU A 95 -8.52 2.68 -21.04
N TYR A 96 -9.70 2.39 -20.50
CA TYR A 96 -10.24 2.96 -19.25
C TYR A 96 -10.22 1.96 -18.09
N THR A 97 -9.57 0.81 -18.28
CA THR A 97 -9.47 -0.21 -17.25
C THR A 97 -8.46 0.21 -16.18
N LEU A 98 -8.88 0.15 -14.91
CA LEU A 98 -8.02 0.30 -13.74
C LEU A 98 -7.26 -1.00 -13.49
N PHE A 99 -5.96 -0.91 -13.21
CA PHE A 99 -5.12 -2.06 -12.92
C PHE A 99 -4.58 -1.96 -11.50
N ILE A 100 -4.98 -2.88 -10.63
CA ILE A 100 -4.58 -2.93 -9.22
C ILE A 100 -3.81 -4.22 -8.97
N THR A 101 -2.63 -4.12 -8.37
CA THR A 101 -1.97 -5.27 -7.75
C THR A 101 -2.12 -5.20 -6.24
N LEU A 102 -2.37 -6.34 -5.61
CA LEU A 102 -2.37 -6.52 -4.17
C LEU A 102 -1.27 -7.51 -3.76
N ASP A 103 -0.68 -7.29 -2.59
CA ASP A 103 0.31 -8.20 -1.98
C ASP A 103 0.46 -7.92 -0.47
N ALA A 104 1.07 -8.85 0.25
CA ALA A 104 1.38 -8.77 1.67
C ALA A 104 2.87 -8.97 1.95
N CYS A 105 3.54 -7.91 2.43
CA CYS A 105 4.93 -7.98 2.82
C CYS A 105 5.09 -8.39 4.28
N PHE A 106 5.55 -9.63 4.51
CA PHE A 106 5.88 -10.15 5.84
C PHE A 106 7.22 -9.66 6.38
N GLN A 107 7.99 -8.88 5.62
CA GLN A 107 9.24 -8.29 6.10
C GLN A 107 9.01 -6.97 6.85
N LEU A 108 7.88 -6.30 6.61
CA LEU A 108 7.45 -5.07 7.30
C LEU A 108 6.89 -5.36 8.69
N LYS A 109 7.69 -6.05 9.52
CA LYS A 109 7.30 -6.42 10.88
C LYS A 109 7.57 -5.28 11.85
N ARG A 110 6.60 -5.00 12.71
CA ARG A 110 6.76 -4.05 13.81
C ARG A 110 6.80 -4.80 15.14
N ARG A 111 7.91 -4.65 15.87
CA ARG A 111 8.07 -5.23 17.22
C ARG A 111 7.19 -4.51 18.24
N MET A 112 6.80 -5.20 19.32
CA MET A 112 6.10 -4.60 20.47
C MET A 112 7.06 -3.76 21.33
N VAL A 113 7.58 -2.66 20.79
CA VAL A 113 8.55 -1.77 21.48
C VAL A 113 7.93 -0.50 22.06
N SER A 114 6.70 -0.16 21.67
CA SER A 114 5.96 1.03 22.14
C SER A 114 4.45 0.83 21.98
N SER A 115 3.66 1.81 22.43
CA SER A 115 2.20 1.86 22.32
C SER A 115 1.73 3.13 21.59
N VAL A 116 0.47 3.16 21.16
CA VAL A 116 -0.12 4.31 20.44
C VAL A 116 -0.17 5.54 21.35
N GLU A 117 -0.38 5.36 22.65
CA GLU A 117 -0.40 6.46 23.63
C GLU A 117 0.99 7.10 23.80
N LYS A 118 2.07 6.32 23.66
CA LYS A 118 3.44 6.80 23.80
C LYS A 118 4.03 7.35 22.49
N ASP A 119 3.52 6.88 21.36
CA ASP A 119 3.97 7.25 20.01
C ASP A 119 2.77 7.33 19.06
N PRO A 120 1.94 8.38 19.20
CA PRO A 120 0.78 8.58 18.33
C PRO A 120 1.23 9.02 16.94
N SER A 121 0.44 8.66 15.92
CA SER A 121 0.61 9.21 14.56
C SER A 121 0.00 10.60 14.48
N LEU A 122 0.46 11.42 13.54
CA LEU A 122 -0.08 12.76 13.29
C LEU A 122 -1.11 12.79 12.15
N GLY A 123 -1.06 11.82 11.24
CA GLY A 123 -2.01 11.71 10.12
C GLY A 123 -2.03 10.32 9.50
N ILE A 124 -2.18 9.29 10.35
CA ILE A 124 -2.08 7.88 9.95
C ILE A 124 -2.96 7.52 8.75
N ASP A 125 -4.21 7.97 8.80
CA ASP A 125 -5.30 7.67 7.89
C ASP A 125 -5.44 8.67 6.75
N LEU A 126 -4.72 9.80 6.82
CA LEU A 126 -4.72 10.84 5.79
C LEU A 126 -3.86 10.47 4.58
N GLY A 127 -3.01 9.45 4.70
CA GLY A 127 -2.09 8.99 3.66
C GLY A 127 -2.45 7.63 3.06
N TYR A 128 -1.47 6.73 3.02
CA TYR A 128 -1.59 5.44 2.33
C TYR A 128 -2.24 4.35 3.19
N PHE A 129 -2.21 4.48 4.51
CA PHE A 129 -2.82 3.49 5.40
C PHE A 129 -4.34 3.65 5.50
N VAL A 130 -5.03 2.53 5.69
CA VAL A 130 -6.45 2.51 6.06
C VAL A 130 -6.69 3.17 7.42
N GLU A 131 -7.94 3.59 7.66
CA GLU A 131 -8.39 4.13 8.93
C GLU A 131 -8.23 3.11 10.06
N VAL A 132 -7.36 3.40 11.04
CA VAL A 132 -6.89 2.42 12.04
C VAL A 132 -8.02 1.88 12.89
N GLU A 133 -8.84 2.76 13.47
CA GLU A 133 -9.90 2.34 14.39
C GLU A 133 -11.04 1.60 13.68
N PRO A 134 -11.58 2.10 12.54
CA PRO A 134 -12.56 1.35 11.76
C PRO A 134 -12.05 -0.02 11.30
N PHE A 135 -10.79 -0.10 10.86
CA PHE A 135 -10.18 -1.36 10.47
C PHE A 135 -10.03 -2.31 11.66
N ARG A 136 -9.57 -1.80 12.80
CA ARG A 136 -9.44 -2.58 14.04
C ARG A 136 -10.79 -3.13 14.49
N GLN A 137 -11.84 -2.31 14.50
CA GLN A 137 -13.20 -2.74 14.86
C GLN A 137 -13.71 -3.84 13.94
N TYR A 138 -13.48 -3.70 12.63
CA TYR A 138 -13.80 -4.74 11.67
C TYR A 138 -13.08 -6.05 11.99
N LEU A 139 -11.78 -6.00 12.23
CA LEU A 139 -10.99 -7.20 12.52
C LEU A 139 -11.42 -7.91 13.82
N LEU A 140 -11.94 -7.18 14.81
CA LEU A 140 -12.52 -7.77 16.02
C LEU A 140 -13.84 -8.51 15.74
N SER A 141 -14.58 -8.13 14.70
CA SER A 141 -15.80 -8.82 14.29
C SER A 141 -15.54 -10.09 13.46
N VAL A 142 -14.33 -10.24 12.92
CA VAL A 142 -13.96 -11.37 12.07
C VAL A 142 -13.51 -12.54 12.94
N THR A 143 -14.26 -13.65 12.89
CA THR A 143 -13.88 -14.92 13.51
C THR A 143 -12.71 -15.59 12.79
N ASP A 144 -12.11 -16.62 13.38
CA ASP A 144 -10.99 -17.36 12.76
C ASP A 144 -11.34 -17.86 11.36
N GLN A 145 -10.76 -17.21 10.35
CA GLN A 145 -10.79 -17.65 8.96
C GLN A 145 -9.71 -18.71 8.79
N LYS A 146 -10.13 -19.99 8.76
CA LYS A 146 -9.25 -21.10 8.38
C LYS A 146 -9.11 -21.11 6.86
N GLU A 147 -8.06 -20.44 6.38
CA GLU A 147 -7.72 -20.39 4.97
C GLU A 147 -6.88 -21.62 4.62
N MET A 148 -7.43 -22.49 3.77
CA MET A 148 -6.70 -23.63 3.22
C MET A 148 -6.18 -23.27 1.84
N SER A 149 -4.85 -23.21 1.72
CA SER A 149 -4.24 -23.00 0.41
C SER A 149 -4.41 -24.24 -0.46
N THR A 150 -5.10 -24.10 -1.60
CA THR A 150 -5.29 -25.19 -2.56
C THR A 150 -4.12 -25.33 -3.55
N CYS A 151 -3.13 -24.45 -3.47
CA CYS A 151 -1.92 -24.48 -4.28
C CYS A 151 -0.76 -24.97 -3.41
N SER A 152 -0.24 -26.16 -3.70
CA SER A 152 0.70 -26.89 -2.82
C SER A 152 2.00 -26.15 -2.51
N SER A 153 2.53 -25.37 -3.46
CA SER A 153 3.74 -24.55 -3.29
C SER A 153 3.51 -23.34 -2.38
N LEU A 154 2.34 -22.69 -2.48
CA LEU A 154 1.96 -21.54 -1.68
C LEU A 154 1.61 -21.94 -0.24
N ALA A 155 1.00 -23.11 -0.05
CA ALA A 155 0.70 -23.66 1.27
C ALA A 155 1.96 -23.78 2.18
N ALA A 156 3.12 -24.07 1.59
CA ALA A 156 4.38 -24.17 2.32
C ALA A 156 4.88 -22.79 2.80
N LEU A 157 4.71 -21.75 1.97
CA LEU A 157 5.05 -20.36 2.33
C LEU A 157 4.11 -19.84 3.43
N ASP A 158 2.80 -20.10 3.30
CA ASP A 158 1.80 -19.73 4.31
C ASP A 158 2.14 -20.34 5.68
N TYR A 159 2.54 -21.61 5.69
CA TYR A 159 2.95 -22.29 6.92
C TYR A 159 4.23 -21.69 7.53
N ALA A 160 5.23 -21.35 6.72
CA ALA A 160 6.45 -20.70 7.21
C ALA A 160 6.16 -19.33 7.83
N ASN A 161 5.28 -18.54 7.21
CA ASN A 161 4.89 -17.22 7.67
C ASN A 161 4.05 -17.26 8.96
N SER A 162 3.40 -18.39 9.27
CA SER A 162 2.61 -18.57 10.50
C SER A 162 3.42 -18.74 11.78
N LYS A 163 4.72 -19.08 11.69
CA LYS A 163 5.51 -19.53 12.85
C LYS A 163 6.06 -18.44 13.77
N PHE A 164 5.92 -17.15 13.43
CA PHE A 164 6.70 -16.07 14.09
C PHE A 164 5.89 -14.80 14.39
N SER A 165 4.76 -14.90 15.09
CA SER A 165 3.98 -13.74 15.55
C SER A 165 4.38 -13.21 16.93
N HIS A 166 4.95 -14.05 17.80
CA HIS A 166 5.27 -13.65 19.18
C HIS A 166 6.35 -12.55 19.22
N GLY A 167 6.10 -11.48 20.00
CA GLY A 167 6.99 -10.31 20.07
C GLY A 167 6.73 -9.21 19.04
N TYR A 168 5.80 -9.44 18.09
CA TYR A 168 5.43 -8.47 17.07
C TYR A 168 4.03 -7.92 17.30
N ALA A 169 3.90 -6.60 17.15
CA ALA A 169 2.62 -5.90 17.12
C ALA A 169 1.99 -5.93 15.71
N THR A 170 2.82 -6.14 14.70
CA THR A 170 2.42 -6.24 13.29
C THR A 170 3.34 -7.26 12.62
N THR A 171 2.76 -8.28 11.97
CA THR A 171 3.51 -9.37 11.33
C THR A 171 3.87 -9.09 9.87
N GLY A 172 3.37 -7.99 9.33
CA GLY A 172 3.58 -7.53 7.96
C GLY A 172 2.59 -6.43 7.59
N VAL A 173 2.62 -5.99 6.33
CA VAL A 173 1.70 -4.99 5.80
C VAL A 173 1.17 -5.48 4.47
N CYS A 174 -0.15 -5.46 4.27
CA CYS A 174 -0.74 -5.60 2.95
C CYS A 174 -0.80 -4.25 2.25
N LEU A 175 -0.61 -4.24 0.93
CA LEU A 175 -0.54 -3.04 0.10
C LEU A 175 -1.33 -3.24 -1.19
N GLY A 176 -1.87 -2.14 -1.72
CA GLY A 176 -2.40 -2.07 -3.08
C GLY A 176 -1.70 -1.00 -3.91
N VAL A 177 -1.29 -1.34 -5.12
CA VAL A 177 -0.61 -0.43 -6.05
C VAL A 177 -1.28 -0.43 -7.41
N CYS A 178 -1.08 0.64 -8.18
CA CYS A 178 -1.36 0.65 -9.61
C CYS A 178 -0.42 -0.36 -10.29
N ALA A 179 -0.94 -1.38 -10.98
CA ALA A 179 -0.09 -2.42 -11.58
C ALA A 179 0.73 -1.92 -12.79
N ARG A 180 0.34 -0.79 -13.39
CA ARG A 180 0.97 -0.26 -14.61
C ARG A 180 2.10 0.72 -14.32
N GLN A 181 1.89 1.61 -13.34
CA GLN A 181 2.84 2.68 -13.00
C GLN A 181 3.41 2.54 -11.59
N GLU A 182 2.99 1.51 -10.86
CA GLU A 182 3.56 1.11 -9.57
C GLU A 182 3.36 2.16 -8.47
N PHE A 183 2.36 3.02 -8.62
CA PHE A 183 1.96 3.98 -7.61
C PHE A 183 1.21 3.27 -6.48
N ILE A 184 1.67 3.45 -5.24
CA ILE A 184 0.90 3.07 -4.05
C ILE A 184 -0.41 3.86 -4.06
N GLN A 185 -1.53 3.16 -3.86
CA GLN A 185 -2.86 3.76 -3.90
C GLN A 185 -3.24 4.41 -2.55
N PRO A 186 -4.16 5.39 -2.53
CA PRO A 186 -4.65 5.96 -1.28
C PRO A 186 -5.42 4.93 -0.44
N ASN A 187 -5.23 4.96 0.88
CA ASN A 187 -5.79 4.00 1.84
C ASN A 187 -5.71 2.53 1.39
N SER A 188 -4.60 2.14 0.77
CA SER A 188 -4.35 0.79 0.27
C SER A 188 -3.34 0.01 1.10
N ALA A 189 -2.89 0.54 2.24
CA ALA A 189 -1.99 -0.16 3.16
C ALA A 189 -2.70 -0.54 4.46
N ALA A 190 -2.52 -1.77 4.94
CA ALA A 190 -3.03 -2.16 6.26
C ALA A 190 -2.07 -3.10 7.01
N ASN A 191 -1.98 -2.90 8.32
CA ASN A 191 -1.14 -3.73 9.19
C ASN A 191 -1.76 -5.13 9.36
N LEU A 192 -0.93 -6.16 9.26
CA LEU A 192 -1.29 -7.55 9.53
C LEU A 192 -1.09 -7.89 11.01
N GLN A 193 -2.10 -8.51 11.63
CA GLN A 193 -2.07 -8.90 13.05
C GLN A 193 -1.36 -10.24 13.22
N VAL A 194 -1.79 -11.22 12.43
CA VAL A 194 -1.21 -12.55 12.34
C VAL A 194 -1.43 -13.01 10.92
N ARG A 195 -0.34 -13.36 10.23
CA ARG A 195 -0.33 -13.79 8.82
C ARG A 195 -1.14 -12.85 7.91
N GLU A 196 -1.28 -13.24 6.66
CA GLU A 196 -2.26 -12.65 5.77
C GLU A 196 -3.59 -13.37 5.95
N ARG A 197 -4.69 -12.61 5.94
CA ARG A 197 -6.06 -13.13 5.98
C ARG A 197 -6.87 -12.45 4.90
N TYR A 198 -7.89 -13.11 4.39
CA TYR A 198 -8.84 -12.53 3.44
C TYR A 198 -9.49 -11.28 4.00
N ALA A 199 -9.81 -11.22 5.29
CA ALA A 199 -10.30 -9.98 5.93
C ALA A 199 -9.34 -8.79 5.76
N ASN A 200 -8.02 -9.00 5.89
CA ASN A 200 -7.04 -7.93 5.69
C ASN A 200 -7.05 -7.45 4.23
N MET A 201 -7.04 -8.39 3.28
CA MET A 201 -7.00 -8.08 1.84
C MET A 201 -8.31 -7.49 1.31
N ASP A 202 -9.46 -8.04 1.73
CA ASP A 202 -10.80 -7.57 1.37
C ASP A 202 -10.99 -6.11 1.81
N TYR A 203 -10.65 -5.80 3.07
CA TYR A 203 -10.79 -4.44 3.60
C TYR A 203 -9.84 -3.47 2.88
N THR A 204 -8.60 -3.89 2.66
CA THR A 204 -7.58 -3.05 1.99
C THR A 204 -7.99 -2.76 0.54
N PHE A 205 -8.42 -3.79 -0.19
CA PHE A 205 -8.93 -3.63 -1.55
C PHE A 205 -10.20 -2.79 -1.59
N ALA A 206 -11.15 -3.01 -0.69
CA ALA A 206 -12.37 -2.21 -0.70
C ALA A 206 -12.12 -0.75 -0.29
N SER A 207 -11.20 -0.52 0.65
CA SER A 207 -10.77 0.82 1.07
C SER A 207 -10.16 1.60 -0.09
N LEU A 208 -9.21 1.02 -0.84
CA LEU A 208 -8.59 1.70 -1.97
C LEU A 208 -9.58 1.96 -3.11
N MET A 209 -10.54 1.06 -3.35
CA MET A 209 -11.52 1.19 -4.43
C MET A 209 -12.49 2.37 -4.23
N ARG A 210 -12.60 2.91 -3.00
CA ARG A 210 -13.39 4.13 -2.73
C ARG A 210 -12.83 5.38 -3.42
N HIS A 211 -11.55 5.35 -3.79
CA HIS A 211 -10.86 6.44 -4.46
C HIS A 211 -10.94 6.35 -5.99
N HIS A 212 -11.69 5.39 -6.53
CA HIS A 212 -11.82 5.16 -7.96
C HIS A 212 -13.29 5.20 -8.38
N GLY A 213 -13.54 5.55 -9.64
CA GLY A 213 -14.89 5.56 -10.21
C GLY A 213 -15.57 4.19 -10.14
N ARG A 214 -16.83 4.16 -9.67
CA ARG A 214 -17.59 2.91 -9.45
C ARG A 214 -17.86 2.10 -10.72
N ASN A 215 -17.90 2.77 -11.87
CA ASN A 215 -18.19 2.16 -13.17
C ASN A 215 -16.93 1.68 -13.91
N LEU A 216 -15.74 1.88 -13.33
CA LEU A 216 -14.50 1.47 -13.96
C LEU A 216 -14.40 -0.05 -14.02
N SER A 217 -13.99 -0.57 -15.18
CA SER A 217 -13.52 -1.96 -15.25
C SER A 217 -12.20 -2.08 -14.51
N VAL A 218 -12.03 -3.14 -13.72
CA VAL A 218 -10.85 -3.36 -12.89
C VAL A 218 -10.21 -4.69 -13.22
N VAL A 219 -8.90 -4.69 -13.41
CA VAL A 219 -8.07 -5.89 -13.39
C VAL A 219 -7.34 -5.92 -12.05
N VAL A 220 -7.58 -6.95 -11.26
CA VAL A 220 -6.94 -7.16 -9.96
C VAL A 220 -5.93 -8.31 -10.09
N SER A 221 -4.65 -7.99 -9.87
CA SER A 221 -3.60 -8.98 -9.76
C SER A 221 -3.21 -9.25 -8.32
N TYR A 222 -3.08 -10.53 -7.96
CA TYR A 222 -2.67 -10.94 -6.61
C TYR A 222 -2.15 -12.39 -6.65
N ASP A 223 -1.17 -12.69 -5.80
CA ASP A 223 -0.50 -14.00 -5.76
C ASP A 223 -1.48 -15.15 -5.57
N ILE A 224 -2.39 -15.04 -4.60
CA ILE A 224 -3.40 -16.07 -4.36
C ILE A 224 -4.77 -15.70 -4.90
N VAL A 225 -4.83 -14.85 -5.94
CA VAL A 225 -6.12 -14.37 -6.51
C VAL A 225 -7.04 -15.52 -6.91
N CYS A 226 -6.48 -16.65 -7.38
CA CYS A 226 -7.27 -17.81 -7.79
C CYS A 226 -8.04 -18.47 -6.64
N GLN A 227 -7.65 -18.17 -5.40
CA GLN A 227 -8.30 -18.63 -4.17
C GLN A 227 -9.15 -17.50 -3.57
N TRP A 228 -8.56 -16.30 -3.47
CA TRP A 228 -9.18 -15.14 -2.87
C TRP A 228 -10.44 -14.66 -3.63
N SER A 229 -10.43 -14.71 -4.96
CA SER A 229 -11.53 -14.20 -5.81
C SER A 229 -12.84 -14.98 -5.67
N LYS A 230 -12.79 -16.27 -5.32
CA LYS A 230 -13.94 -17.19 -5.38
C LYS A 230 -15.17 -16.71 -4.62
N SER A 231 -14.97 -16.07 -3.47
CA SER A 231 -16.06 -15.52 -2.64
C SER A 231 -15.91 -14.02 -2.41
N LEU A 232 -15.03 -13.35 -3.15
CA LEU A 232 -14.73 -11.93 -2.93
C LEU A 232 -16.00 -11.08 -3.00
N LEU A 233 -16.82 -11.26 -4.04
CA LEU A 233 -18.03 -10.47 -4.27
C LEU A 233 -19.02 -10.54 -3.10
N GLN A 234 -19.10 -11.69 -2.42
CA GLN A 234 -19.95 -11.86 -1.24
C GLN A 234 -19.31 -11.17 -0.03
N ARG A 235 -18.00 -11.36 0.18
CA ARG A 235 -17.28 -10.79 1.34
C ARG A 235 -17.28 -9.27 1.32
N VAL A 236 -17.00 -8.64 0.17
CA VAL A 236 -16.94 -7.16 0.08
C VAL A 236 -18.29 -6.47 0.30
N LYS A 237 -19.40 -7.15 0.01
CA LYS A 237 -20.77 -6.66 0.30
C LYS A 237 -21.08 -6.65 1.80
N THR A 238 -20.47 -7.56 2.55
CA THR A 238 -20.65 -7.68 4.01
C THR A 238 -19.70 -6.78 4.81
N LEU A 239 -18.78 -6.09 4.14
CA LEU A 239 -17.86 -5.17 4.81
C LEU A 239 -18.60 -4.03 5.53
N PRO A 240 -17.95 -3.41 6.54
CA PRO A 240 -18.50 -2.27 7.25
C PRO A 240 -18.89 -1.14 6.30
N PRO A 241 -19.94 -0.34 6.62
CA PRO A 241 -20.44 0.71 5.75
C PRO A 241 -19.37 1.64 5.19
N LEU A 242 -18.34 1.95 5.98
CA LEU A 242 -17.23 2.82 5.58
C LEU A 242 -16.50 2.38 4.31
N VAL A 243 -16.30 1.07 4.13
CA VAL A 243 -15.55 0.46 3.01
C VAL A 243 -16.39 -0.52 2.20
N ARG A 244 -17.70 -0.57 2.44
CA ARG A 244 -18.57 -1.51 1.73
C ARG A 244 -18.52 -1.26 0.23
N LEU A 245 -18.28 -2.33 -0.52
CA LEU A 245 -18.10 -2.27 -1.96
C LEU A 245 -19.07 -3.23 -2.65
N ASP A 246 -19.77 -2.74 -3.67
CA ASP A 246 -20.58 -3.57 -4.55
C ASP A 246 -19.86 -3.75 -5.88
N LEU A 247 -19.22 -4.91 -6.04
CA LEU A 247 -18.52 -5.26 -7.28
C LEU A 247 -19.47 -5.96 -8.24
N VAL A 248 -19.54 -5.44 -9.46
CA VAL A 248 -20.20 -6.12 -10.57
C VAL A 248 -19.22 -7.14 -11.16
N SER A 249 -19.60 -8.42 -11.19
CA SER A 249 -18.73 -9.52 -11.63
C SER A 249 -18.19 -9.32 -13.04
N THR A 250 -18.95 -8.70 -13.94
CA THR A 250 -18.56 -8.43 -15.32
C THR A 250 -17.53 -7.31 -15.46
N MET A 251 -17.39 -6.45 -14.45
CA MET A 251 -16.45 -5.33 -14.44
C MET A 251 -15.11 -5.68 -13.80
N VAL A 252 -15.01 -6.81 -13.08
CA VAL A 252 -13.78 -7.20 -12.39
C VAL A 252 -13.18 -8.45 -13.01
N ARG A 253 -11.89 -8.39 -13.33
CA ARG A 253 -11.13 -9.50 -13.86
C ARG A 253 -9.94 -9.78 -12.95
N PHE A 254 -9.59 -11.04 -12.78
CA PHE A 254 -8.58 -11.49 -11.83
C PHE A 254 -7.42 -12.15 -12.56
N ALA A 255 -6.20 -11.87 -12.13
CA ALA A 255 -5.02 -12.56 -12.65
C ALA A 255 -3.94 -12.75 -11.58
N VAL A 256 -3.13 -13.79 -11.71
CA VAL A 256 -1.92 -13.94 -10.89
C VAL A 256 -0.77 -13.19 -11.57
N LEU A 257 0.12 -12.63 -10.76
CA LEU A 257 1.32 -11.96 -11.23
C LEU A 257 2.16 -12.91 -12.11
N LYS A 258 2.80 -12.37 -13.16
CA LYS A 258 3.49 -13.21 -14.17
C LYS A 258 4.57 -14.13 -13.61
N LEU A 259 5.28 -13.72 -12.54
CA LEU A 259 6.28 -14.59 -11.91
C LEU A 259 5.61 -15.72 -11.12
N HIS A 260 4.57 -15.39 -10.34
CA HIS A 260 3.95 -16.32 -9.40
C HIS A 260 3.07 -17.36 -10.07
N ILE A 261 2.52 -17.09 -11.26
CA ILE A 261 1.60 -18.00 -11.94
C ILE A 261 2.16 -19.42 -12.12
N HIS A 262 3.48 -19.56 -12.29
CA HIS A 262 4.15 -20.86 -12.42
C HIS A 262 4.07 -21.72 -11.15
N SER A 263 3.88 -21.10 -9.99
CA SER A 263 3.68 -21.78 -8.70
C SER A 263 2.27 -22.36 -8.55
N HIS A 264 1.33 -22.02 -9.43
CA HIS A 264 -0.04 -22.54 -9.39
C HIS A 264 -0.21 -23.81 -10.23
N THR A 265 -1.30 -24.55 -10.00
CA THR A 265 -1.67 -25.72 -10.81
C THR A 265 -1.92 -25.30 -12.27
N LYS A 266 -1.79 -26.25 -13.21
CA LYS A 266 -2.03 -25.98 -14.64
C LYS A 266 -3.41 -25.38 -14.93
N HIS A 267 -4.44 -25.83 -14.20
CA HIS A 267 -5.78 -25.25 -14.27
C HIS A 267 -5.78 -23.74 -13.95
N PHE A 268 -5.12 -23.32 -12.87
CA PHE A 268 -5.02 -21.90 -12.52
C PHE A 268 -4.08 -21.12 -13.45
N GLN A 269 -3.00 -21.75 -13.96
CA GLN A 269 -2.14 -21.16 -14.98
C GLN A 269 -2.89 -20.77 -16.25
N HIS A 270 -3.91 -21.54 -16.64
CA HIS A 270 -4.70 -21.21 -17.83
C HIS A 270 -5.77 -20.15 -17.55
N ASN A 271 -6.40 -20.21 -16.39
CA ASN A 271 -7.55 -19.34 -16.07
C ASN A 271 -7.18 -17.97 -15.48
N TYR A 272 -6.00 -17.82 -14.89
CA TYR A 272 -5.58 -16.61 -14.18
C TYR A 272 -4.29 -16.00 -14.72
N SER A 273 -3.82 -16.41 -15.90
CA SER A 273 -2.61 -15.84 -16.47
C SER A 273 -2.88 -14.48 -17.13
N LEU A 274 -2.06 -13.49 -16.78
CA LEU A 274 -2.04 -12.18 -17.47
C LEU A 274 -1.75 -12.32 -18.98
N TYR A 275 -1.05 -13.37 -19.42
CA TYR A 275 -0.80 -13.59 -20.85
C TYR A 275 -2.07 -13.88 -21.66
N TYR A 276 -3.12 -14.39 -21.02
CA TYR A 276 -4.36 -14.78 -21.68
C TYR A 276 -5.49 -13.79 -21.44
N LEU A 277 -5.29 -12.73 -20.64
CA LEU A 277 -6.33 -11.77 -20.31
C LEU A 277 -6.39 -10.65 -21.37
N PRO A 278 -7.50 -10.48 -22.12
CA PRO A 278 -7.57 -9.45 -23.17
C PRO A 278 -7.42 -8.02 -22.62
N GLY A 279 -6.75 -7.15 -23.36
CA GLY A 279 -6.65 -5.72 -23.01
C GLY A 279 -5.70 -5.38 -21.85
N VAL A 280 -4.92 -6.34 -21.34
CA VAL A 280 -3.93 -6.07 -20.28
C VAL A 280 -2.56 -5.65 -20.80
N GLY A 281 -2.29 -5.82 -22.10
CA GLY A 281 -1.00 -5.49 -22.71
C GLY A 281 0.16 -6.26 -22.07
N CYS A 282 1.28 -5.59 -21.86
CA CYS A 282 2.49 -6.19 -21.25
C CYS A 282 2.53 -6.14 -19.72
N THR A 283 1.44 -5.75 -19.04
CA THR A 283 1.36 -5.68 -17.56
C THR A 283 1.82 -6.99 -16.91
N ASP A 284 2.69 -6.92 -15.91
CA ASP A 284 3.21 -8.08 -15.18
C ASP A 284 2.71 -8.19 -13.73
N GLY A 285 2.29 -7.07 -13.15
CA GLY A 285 1.87 -6.93 -11.76
C GLY A 285 3.02 -6.97 -10.74
N LYS A 286 4.29 -7.04 -11.17
CA LYS A 286 5.45 -7.29 -10.31
C LYS A 286 5.94 -6.09 -9.49
N GLY A 287 5.61 -4.87 -9.92
CA GLY A 287 6.09 -3.64 -9.27
C GLY A 287 5.66 -3.47 -7.81
N ILE A 288 4.68 -4.25 -7.32
CA ILE A 288 4.29 -4.24 -5.90
C ILE A 288 5.40 -4.77 -4.96
N GLU A 289 6.40 -5.46 -5.49
CA GLU A 289 7.50 -6.04 -4.71
C GLU A 289 8.62 -5.05 -4.38
N TRP A 290 8.61 -3.88 -5.02
CA TRP A 290 9.69 -2.88 -4.93
C TRP A 290 9.52 -1.80 -3.83
N PRO A 291 8.30 -1.37 -3.43
CA PRO A 291 8.12 -0.29 -2.46
C PRO A 291 8.32 -0.73 -1.00
N TRP A 292 8.80 -1.95 -0.75
CA TRP A 292 9.01 -2.50 0.59
C TRP A 292 10.28 -1.92 1.25
N VAL A 293 10.13 -1.30 2.41
CA VAL A 293 11.28 -0.82 3.22
C VAL A 293 11.16 -1.22 4.67
N ASN A 294 12.13 -1.99 5.15
CA ASN A 294 12.13 -2.50 6.52
C ASN A 294 12.59 -1.44 7.52
N ILE A 295 11.69 -1.08 8.46
CA ILE A 295 11.89 0.01 9.41
C ILE A 295 11.42 -0.44 10.80
N VAL A 296 12.27 -0.31 11.81
CA VAL A 296 11.93 -0.65 13.20
C VAL A 296 11.70 0.62 14.01
N MET A 297 10.43 0.95 14.25
CA MET A 297 10.00 2.12 15.02
C MET A 297 8.75 1.82 15.85
N GLY A 298 8.35 2.76 16.72
CA GLY A 298 7.04 2.73 17.38
C GLY A 298 5.87 2.90 16.38
N PRO A 299 4.61 2.71 16.81
CA PRO A 299 3.45 2.68 15.92
C PRO A 299 3.25 3.95 15.08
N GLY A 300 3.28 5.14 15.69
CA GLY A 300 3.13 6.40 14.99
C GLY A 300 4.30 6.66 14.04
N ALA A 301 5.53 6.58 14.57
CA ALA A 301 6.74 6.83 13.79
C ALA A 301 6.92 5.86 12.60
N HIS A 302 6.56 4.58 12.78
CA HIS A 302 6.58 3.57 11.72
C HIS A 302 5.66 3.97 10.56
N THR A 303 4.42 4.32 10.88
CA THR A 303 3.40 4.64 9.87
C THR A 303 3.74 5.93 9.11
N GLU A 304 4.12 7.00 9.83
CA GLU A 304 4.53 8.26 9.19
C GLU A 304 5.75 8.08 8.29
N THR A 305 6.69 7.22 8.69
CA THR A 305 7.89 6.97 7.87
C THR A 305 7.55 6.17 6.62
N LEU A 306 6.66 5.18 6.70
CA LEU A 306 6.16 4.47 5.51
C LEU A 306 5.36 5.40 4.59
N ASN A 307 4.49 6.25 5.14
CA ASN A 307 3.75 7.24 4.37
C ASN A 307 4.71 8.20 3.62
N ASP A 308 5.73 8.72 4.29
CA ASP A 308 6.74 9.60 3.66
C ASP A 308 7.56 8.85 2.59
N HIS A 309 7.93 7.60 2.84
CA HIS A 309 8.65 6.77 1.89
C HIS A 309 7.83 6.48 0.62
N TRP A 310 6.58 6.04 0.77
CA TRP A 310 5.68 5.78 -0.35
C TRP A 310 5.28 7.06 -1.08
N GLY A 311 5.16 8.18 -0.34
CA GLY A 311 4.99 9.52 -0.92
C GLY A 311 6.15 9.91 -1.82
N HIS A 312 7.38 9.66 -1.38
CA HIS A 312 8.57 9.87 -2.19
C HIS A 312 8.61 8.93 -3.40
N TRP A 313 8.33 7.64 -3.22
CA TRP A 313 8.25 6.66 -4.30
C TRP A 313 7.28 7.11 -5.40
N ASN A 314 6.04 7.42 -5.03
CA ASN A 314 5.04 7.91 -5.99
C ASN A 314 5.51 9.21 -6.65
N TRP A 315 6.12 10.14 -5.91
CA TRP A 315 6.65 11.37 -6.49
C TRP A 315 7.76 11.13 -7.52
N GLN A 316 8.71 10.21 -7.25
CA GLN A 316 9.73 9.84 -8.23
C GLN A 316 9.10 9.27 -9.51
N LYS A 317 8.06 8.43 -9.36
CA LYS A 317 7.29 7.91 -10.50
C LYS A 317 6.55 9.02 -11.25
N THR A 318 6.01 10.02 -10.56
CA THR A 318 5.38 11.19 -11.21
C THR A 318 6.39 11.96 -12.04
N VAL A 319 7.58 12.25 -11.48
CA VAL A 319 8.62 13.02 -12.17
C VAL A 319 9.19 12.25 -13.36
N GLY A 320 9.36 10.94 -13.24
CA GLY A 320 9.83 10.08 -14.34
C GLY A 320 8.75 9.67 -15.34
N LEU A 321 7.49 10.09 -15.14
CA LEU A 321 6.39 9.69 -16.01
C LEU A 321 6.57 10.29 -17.41
N GLY A 322 6.64 9.44 -18.44
CA GLY A 322 6.82 9.87 -19.82
C GLY A 322 8.29 9.97 -20.27
N GLU A 323 9.26 9.73 -19.39
CA GLU A 323 10.64 9.51 -19.81
C GLU A 323 10.78 8.12 -20.46
N PRO A 324 11.38 8.02 -21.67
CA PRO A 324 11.69 6.73 -22.26
C PRO A 324 12.66 5.96 -21.36
N TYR A 325 12.40 4.66 -21.14
CA TYR A 325 13.23 3.75 -20.33
C TYR A 325 14.74 3.76 -20.69
N ALA A 326 15.13 4.26 -21.87
CA ALA A 326 16.51 4.34 -22.34
C ALA A 326 17.42 5.29 -21.52
N SER A 327 16.90 6.15 -20.64
CA SER A 327 17.73 7.05 -19.82
C SER A 327 18.34 6.39 -18.57
N TYR A 328 17.78 5.28 -18.10
CA TYR A 328 18.19 4.65 -16.83
C TYR A 328 19.43 3.75 -16.93
N GLU A 329 19.91 3.41 -18.14
CA GLU A 329 21.10 2.56 -18.34
C GLU A 329 22.42 3.34 -18.34
N THR A 330 22.42 4.66 -18.21
CA THR A 330 23.66 5.47 -18.33
C THR A 330 24.17 6.08 -17.03
N SER A 331 23.58 5.76 -15.89
CA SER A 331 24.03 6.24 -14.58
C SER A 331 24.16 5.09 -13.57
N ALA A 332 25.14 4.21 -13.81
CA ALA A 332 25.70 3.30 -12.82
C ALA A 332 27.22 3.46 -12.77
#